data_AF-A0AAJ3V7W8-F1
#
_entry.id   AF-A0AAJ3V7W8-F1
#
_cell.length_a   1.000
_cell.length_b   1.000
_cell.length_c   1.000
_cell.angle_alpha   90.00
_cell.angle_beta   90.00
_cell.angle_gamma   90.00
#
_symmetry.space_group_name_H-M   'P 1'
#
loop_
_entity.id
_entity.type
_entity.pdbx_description
1 polymer ?
#
loop_
_entity_poly.entity_id
_entity_poly.type
_entity_poly.pdbx_seq_one_letter_code
_entity_poly.pdbx_strand_id
1 'polypeptide(L)'
;MGIARSKLSTLEPKLAQLRKTLDYKLTLNRVVGVAFNNISEMHSAIDKAINDLTYMSAQWHDLDSKYSGVMGYIDNTAQKADQNKFKFLKPNLDAAKDSWKTVRTDAFILKEGIKELKMQPVTPQK
;
A
#
# COMPACT_ATOMS: atom_id res chain seq x y z
N MET A 1 2.80 -4.06 22.69
CA MET A 1 2.33 -2.99 21.79
C MET A 1 3.56 -2.38 21.13
N GLY A 2 3.64 -2.37 19.79
CA GLY A 2 4.73 -1.69 19.09
C GLY A 2 4.51 -0.19 19.12
N ILE A 3 5.54 0.59 19.42
CA ILE A 3 5.48 2.05 19.45
C ILE A 3 6.46 2.58 18.41
N ALA A 4 5.97 3.45 17.53
CA ALA A 4 6.84 4.15 16.60
C ALA A 4 7.89 4.97 17.38
N ARG A 5 9.17 4.82 17.03
CA ARG A 5 10.28 5.48 17.74
C ARG A 5 10.10 7.01 17.85
N SER A 6 9.51 7.62 16.82
CA SER A 6 9.17 9.04 16.77
C SER A 6 8.13 9.49 17.81
N LYS A 7 7.34 8.55 18.35
CA LYS A 7 6.30 8.82 19.36
C LYS A 7 6.71 8.45 20.78
N LEU A 8 7.95 8.01 21.00
CA LEU A 8 8.39 7.52 22.31
C LEU A 8 8.41 8.64 23.36
N SER A 9 8.97 9.81 23.03
CA SER A 9 9.08 10.95 23.96
C SER A 9 7.71 11.46 24.43
N THR A 10 6.70 11.41 23.57
CA THR A 10 5.34 11.87 23.89
C THR A 10 4.53 10.85 24.68
N LEU A 11 4.91 9.57 24.61
CA LEU A 11 4.22 8.47 25.31
C LEU A 11 4.90 8.04 26.61
N GLU A 12 6.13 8.48 26.89
CA GLU A 12 6.90 8.08 28.07
C GLU A 12 6.14 8.21 29.41
N PRO A 13 5.36 9.29 29.67
CA PRO A 13 4.58 9.40 30.91
C PRO A 13 3.56 8.25 31.08
N LYS A 14 2.93 7.80 29.99
CA LYS A 14 1.99 6.68 30.00
C LYS A 14 2.72 5.35 30.10
N LEU A 15 3.89 5.22 29.47
CA LEU A 15 4.74 4.02 29.58
C LEU A 15 5.24 3.80 31.01
N ALA A 16 5.62 4.87 31.71
CA ALA A 16 6.00 4.80 33.12
C ALA A 16 4.86 4.27 34.01
N GLN A 17 3.61 4.64 33.72
CA GLN A 17 2.44 4.09 34.42
C GLN A 17 2.19 2.62 34.10
N LEU A 18 2.51 2.19 32.87
CA LEU A 18 2.37 0.78 32.47
C LEU A 18 3.40 -0.13 33.14
N ARG A 19 4.59 0.39 33.48
CA ARG A 19 5.72 -0.36 34.10
C ARG A 19 5.57 -0.62 35.60
N LYS A 20 4.61 0.02 36.28
CA LYS A 20 4.35 -0.22 37.72
C LYS A 20 3.82 -1.64 37.95
N THR A 21 4.15 -2.25 39.09
CA THR A 21 3.61 -3.54 39.52
C THR A 21 2.09 -3.47 39.67
N LEU A 22 1.37 -4.48 39.19
CA LEU A 22 -0.09 -4.52 39.18
C LEU A 22 -0.60 -5.82 39.78
N ASP A 23 -1.83 -5.76 40.27
CA ASP A 23 -2.65 -6.93 40.54
C ASP A 23 -2.88 -7.76 39.25
N TYR A 24 -2.99 -9.08 39.43
CA TYR A 24 -3.31 -10.07 38.42
C TYR A 24 -4.55 -9.72 37.58
N LYS A 25 -5.65 -9.25 38.19
CA LYS A 25 -6.89 -8.90 37.45
C LYS A 25 -6.66 -7.75 36.46
N LEU A 26 -5.89 -6.75 36.88
CA LEU A 26 -5.53 -5.61 36.04
C LEU A 26 -4.55 -6.03 34.92
N THR A 27 -3.64 -6.95 35.22
CA THR A 27 -2.72 -7.54 34.23
C THR A 27 -3.49 -8.31 33.16
N LEU A 28 -4.45 -9.16 33.56
CA LEU A 28 -5.28 -9.92 32.64
C LEU A 28 -6.10 -9.00 31.72
N ASN A 29 -6.76 -7.98 32.28
CA ASN A 29 -7.52 -7.00 31.49
C ASN A 29 -6.64 -6.25 30.48
N ARG A 30 -5.39 -5.94 30.83
CA ARG A 30 -4.45 -5.30 29.89
C ARG A 30 -4.06 -6.23 28.74
N VAL A 31 -3.80 -7.50 29.01
CA VAL A 31 -3.48 -8.49 27.96
C VAL A 31 -4.66 -8.65 27.01
N VAL A 32 -5.87 -8.84 27.54
CA VAL A 32 -7.09 -8.96 26.74
C VAL A 32 -7.36 -7.68 25.95
N GLY A 33 -7.21 -6.51 26.57
CA GLY A 33 -7.40 -5.21 25.92
C GLY A 33 -6.41 -4.96 24.77
N VAL A 34 -5.14 -5.33 24.93
CA VAL A 34 -4.14 -5.26 23.84
C VAL A 34 -4.52 -6.19 22.69
N ALA A 35 -4.95 -7.42 22.99
CA ALA A 35 -5.38 -8.37 21.97
C ALA A 35 -6.60 -7.85 21.20
N PHE A 36 -7.62 -7.35 21.91
CA PHE A 36 -8.80 -6.74 21.32
C PHE A 36 -8.44 -5.55 20.41
N ASN A 37 -7.61 -4.63 20.90
CA ASN A 37 -7.18 -3.47 20.11
C ASN A 37 -6.43 -3.90 18.84
N ASN A 38 -5.52 -4.88 18.94
CA ASN A 38 -4.81 -5.38 17.76
C ASN A 38 -5.78 -5.96 16.72
N ILE A 39 -6.78 -6.74 17.14
CA ILE A 39 -7.78 -7.33 16.22
C ILE A 39 -8.65 -6.24 15.60
N SER A 40 -9.09 -5.25 16.39
CA SER A 40 -9.89 -4.14 15.89
C SER A 40 -9.13 -3.31 14.84
N GLU A 41 -7.85 -3.02 15.08
CA GLU A 41 -7.00 -2.32 14.11
C GLU A 41 -6.74 -3.16 12.86
N MET A 42 -6.54 -4.48 13.01
CA MET A 42 -6.41 -5.40 11.86
C MET A 42 -7.67 -5.41 11.01
N HIS A 43 -8.85 -5.47 11.60
CA HIS A 43 -10.12 -5.43 10.88
C HIS A 43 -10.24 -4.14 10.06
N SER A 44 -10.01 -2.98 10.69
CA SER A 44 -10.02 -1.67 10.03
C SER A 44 -9.01 -1.57 8.89
N ALA A 45 -7.80 -2.12 9.09
CA ALA A 45 -6.76 -2.15 8.06
C ALA A 45 -7.15 -3.03 6.87
N ILE A 46 -7.78 -4.19 7.13
CA ILE A 46 -8.27 -5.09 6.08
C ILE A 46 -9.40 -4.43 5.28
N ASP A 47 -10.36 -3.77 5.93
CA ASP A 47 -11.45 -3.07 5.25
C ASP A 47 -10.92 -1.98 4.30
N LYS A 48 -9.91 -1.22 4.74
CA LYS A 48 -9.23 -0.24 3.90
C LYS A 48 -8.50 -0.90 2.73
N ALA A 49 -7.75 -1.97 3.00
CA ALA A 49 -7.03 -2.70 1.97
C ALA A 49 -7.98 -3.28 0.90
N ILE A 50 -9.17 -3.75 1.28
CA ILE A 50 -10.18 -4.23 0.34
C ILE A 50 -10.59 -3.11 -0.63
N ASN A 51 -10.84 -1.90 -0.13
CA ASN A 51 -11.20 -0.76 -0.98
C ASN A 51 -10.07 -0.39 -1.95
N ASP A 52 -8.83 -0.31 -1.47
CA ASP A 52 -7.66 0.04 -2.28
C ASP A 52 -7.38 -1.02 -3.35
N LEU A 53 -7.48 -2.31 -3.00
CA LEU A 53 -7.28 -3.41 -3.95
C LEU A 53 -8.41 -3.52 -4.97
N THR A 54 -9.65 -3.18 -4.58
CA THR A 54 -10.78 -3.08 -5.51
C THR A 54 -10.54 -1.98 -6.54
N TYR A 55 -10.02 -0.82 -6.10
CA TYR A 55 -9.60 0.23 -7.03
C TYR A 55 -8.53 -0.26 -8.01
N MET A 56 -7.52 -1.00 -7.55
CA MET A 56 -6.51 -1.59 -8.44
C MET A 56 -7.12 -2.52 -9.48
N SER A 57 -8.09 -3.35 -9.10
CA SER A 57 -8.82 -4.21 -10.04
C SER A 57 -9.56 -3.39 -11.12
N ALA A 58 -10.21 -2.29 -10.72
CA ALA A 58 -10.88 -1.39 -11.66
C ALA A 58 -9.89 -0.72 -12.63
N GLN A 59 -8.70 -0.33 -12.14
CA GLN A 59 -7.65 0.24 -13.00
C GLN A 59 -7.17 -0.76 -14.06
N TRP A 60 -6.98 -2.04 -13.71
CA TRP A 60 -6.63 -3.07 -14.69
C TRP A 60 -7.70 -3.28 -15.75
N HIS A 61 -8.98 -3.26 -15.34
CA HIS A 61 -10.10 -3.38 -16.26
C HIS A 61 -10.20 -2.19 -17.24
N ASP A 62 -10.03 -0.96 -16.75
CA ASP A 62 -10.01 0.25 -17.59
C ASP A 62 -8.83 0.23 -18.57
N LEU A 63 -7.65 -0.24 -18.14
CA LEU A 63 -6.49 -0.42 -19.02
C LEU A 63 -6.78 -1.43 -20.13
N ASP A 64 -7.38 -2.57 -19.84
CA ASP A 64 -7.75 -3.57 -20.85
C ASP A 64 -8.68 -2.99 -21.92
N SER A 65 -9.69 -2.22 -21.48
CA SER A 65 -10.61 -1.50 -22.37
C SER A 65 -9.87 -0.48 -23.25
N LYS A 66 -8.97 0.33 -22.66
CA LYS A 66 -8.16 1.30 -23.39
C LYS A 66 -7.28 0.65 -24.46
N TYR A 67 -6.62 -0.47 -24.13
CA TYR A 67 -5.79 -1.20 -25.09
C TYR A 67 -6.62 -1.80 -26.23
N SER A 68 -7.79 -2.34 -25.92
CA SER A 68 -8.75 -2.82 -26.94
C SER A 68 -9.18 -1.69 -27.89
N GLY A 69 -9.46 -0.50 -27.36
CA GLY A 69 -9.77 0.68 -28.17
C GLY A 69 -8.62 1.12 -29.07
N VAL A 70 -7.39 1.16 -28.55
CA VAL A 70 -6.18 1.45 -29.34
C VAL A 70 -5.99 0.43 -30.47
N MET A 71 -6.24 -0.85 -30.21
CA MET A 71 -6.18 -1.90 -31.23
C MET A 71 -7.16 -1.63 -32.38
N GLY A 72 -8.42 -1.28 -32.06
CA GLY A 72 -9.40 -0.88 -33.08
C GLY A 72 -8.98 0.34 -33.90
N TYR A 73 -8.32 1.33 -33.28
CA TYR A 73 -7.74 2.46 -34.02
C TYR A 73 -6.58 2.03 -34.93
N ILE A 74 -5.75 1.10 -34.50
CA ILE A 74 -4.65 0.54 -35.30
C ILE A 74 -5.22 -0.19 -36.52
N ASP A 75 -6.20 -1.07 -36.34
CA ASP A 75 -6.82 -1.85 -37.43
C ASP A 75 -7.45 -0.94 -38.49
N ASN A 76 -8.24 0.05 -38.05
CA ASN A 76 -8.85 1.04 -38.94
C ASN A 76 -7.80 1.88 -39.67
N THR A 77 -6.73 2.26 -38.97
CA THR A 77 -5.66 3.06 -39.55
C THR A 77 -4.82 2.26 -40.54
N ALA A 78 -4.60 0.97 -40.29
CA ALA A 78 -3.76 0.12 -41.12
C ALA A 78 -4.23 0.05 -42.58
N GLN A 79 -5.54 0.21 -42.81
CA GLN A 79 -6.17 0.27 -44.14
C GLN A 79 -5.79 1.52 -44.95
N LYS A 80 -5.23 2.56 -44.32
CA LYS A 80 -4.84 3.80 -45.00
C LYS A 80 -3.54 3.61 -45.79
N ALA A 81 -3.45 4.24 -46.96
CA ALA A 81 -2.24 4.23 -47.80
C ALA A 81 -1.11 5.14 -47.29
N ASP A 82 -1.42 6.07 -46.37
CA ASP A 82 -0.48 7.06 -45.83
C ASP A 82 0.68 6.39 -45.04
N GLN A 83 1.92 6.77 -45.33
CA GLN A 83 3.12 6.21 -44.65
C GLN A 83 3.25 6.67 -43.19
N ASN A 84 2.66 7.81 -42.83
CA ASN A 84 2.61 8.40 -41.50
C ASN A 84 1.34 8.05 -40.73
N LYS A 85 0.54 7.09 -41.21
CA LYS A 85 -0.78 6.75 -40.66
C LYS A 85 -0.82 6.51 -39.15
N PHE A 86 0.28 6.06 -38.55
CA PHE A 86 0.38 5.81 -37.10
C PHE A 86 1.02 6.94 -36.28
N LYS A 87 1.39 8.10 -36.87
CA LYS A 87 2.02 9.21 -36.12
C LYS A 87 1.20 9.66 -34.90
N PHE A 88 -0.12 9.56 -34.97
CA PHE A 88 -1.02 9.92 -33.87
C PHE A 88 -0.80 9.07 -32.59
N LEU A 89 -0.26 7.85 -32.71
CA LEU A 89 0.01 6.99 -31.56
C LEU A 89 1.27 7.38 -30.80
N LYS A 90 2.20 8.10 -31.44
CA LYS A 90 3.52 8.39 -30.84
C LYS A 90 3.44 9.11 -29.50
N PRO A 91 2.64 10.19 -29.33
CA PRO A 91 2.50 10.86 -28.03
C PRO A 91 1.91 9.95 -26.96
N ASN A 92 0.92 9.11 -27.32
CA ASN A 92 0.30 8.17 -26.38
C ASN A 92 1.29 7.08 -25.94
N LEU A 93 2.11 6.57 -26.86
CA LEU A 93 3.16 5.59 -26.56
C LEU A 93 4.23 6.17 -25.62
N ASP A 94 4.66 7.42 -25.87
CA ASP A 94 5.65 8.10 -25.02
C ASP A 94 5.10 8.35 -23.61
N ALA A 95 3.86 8.87 -23.51
CA ALA A 95 3.20 9.09 -22.22
C ALA A 95 2.99 7.78 -21.44
N ALA A 96 2.59 6.71 -22.13
CA ALA A 96 2.42 5.39 -21.52
C ALA A 96 3.76 4.84 -21.01
N LYS A 97 4.83 4.95 -21.82
CA LYS A 97 6.17 4.50 -21.45
C LYS A 97 6.64 5.15 -20.15
N ASP A 98 6.50 6.47 -20.04
CA ASP A 98 6.95 7.21 -18.86
C ASP A 98 6.07 6.90 -17.64
N SER A 99 4.75 6.82 -17.82
CA SER A 99 3.82 6.46 -16.75
C SER A 99 4.09 5.06 -16.19
N TRP A 100 4.27 4.06 -17.06
CA TRP A 100 4.56 2.68 -16.65
C TRP A 100 5.92 2.54 -15.97
N LYS A 101 6.90 3.36 -16.36
CA LYS A 101 8.21 3.39 -15.70
C LYS A 101 8.09 3.87 -14.25
N THR A 102 7.31 4.91 -14.00
CA THR A 102 7.04 5.41 -12.64
C THR A 102 6.31 4.36 -11.81
N VAL A 103 5.18 3.82 -12.33
CA VAL A 103 4.40 2.77 -11.64
C VAL A 103 5.28 1.57 -11.27
N ARG A 104 6.13 1.11 -12.19
CA ARG A 104 7.07 0.01 -11.94
C ARG A 104 8.06 0.34 -10.82
N THR A 105 8.57 1.57 -10.82
CA THR A 105 9.57 2.01 -9.84
C THR A 105 8.96 2.06 -8.45
N ASP A 106 7.78 2.67 -8.32
CA ASP A 106 7.08 2.78 -7.04
C ASP A 106 6.65 1.39 -6.52
N ALA A 107 6.14 0.53 -7.39
CA ALA A 107 5.79 -0.85 -7.04
C ALA A 107 7.02 -1.65 -6.56
N PHE A 108 8.19 -1.43 -7.17
CA PHE A 108 9.43 -2.05 -6.73
C PHE A 108 9.86 -1.54 -5.34
N ILE A 109 9.85 -0.22 -5.13
CA ILE A 109 10.18 0.39 -3.83
C ILE A 109 9.25 -0.14 -2.74
N LEU A 110 7.93 -0.19 -3.02
CA LEU A 110 6.95 -0.73 -2.08
C LEU A 110 7.22 -2.21 -1.75
N LYS A 111 7.50 -3.03 -2.77
CA LYS A 111 7.82 -4.45 -2.59
C LYS A 111 9.05 -4.66 -1.71
N GLU A 112 10.11 -3.90 -1.91
CA GLU A 112 11.32 -4.02 -1.08
C GLU A 112 11.06 -3.47 0.33
N GLY A 113 10.37 -2.33 0.46
CA GLY A 113 10.01 -1.77 1.77
C GLY A 113 9.17 -2.70 2.64
N ILE A 114 8.22 -3.45 2.05
CA ILE A 114 7.43 -4.45 2.78
C ILE A 114 8.30 -5.58 3.36
N LYS A 115 9.35 -6.02 2.64
CA LYS A 115 10.26 -7.06 3.14
C LYS A 115 11.12 -6.58 4.32
N GLU A 116 11.36 -5.28 4.40
CA GLU A 116 12.15 -4.65 5.45
C GLU A 116 11.33 -4.40 6.74
N LEU A 117 10.00 -4.53 6.70
CA LEU A 117 9.14 -4.33 7.86
C LEU A 117 9.47 -5.33 8.97
N LYS A 118 10.08 -4.82 10.04
CA LYS A 118 10.45 -5.60 11.21
C LYS A 118 10.16 -4.81 12.47
N MET A 119 9.57 -5.48 13.47
CA MET A 119 9.52 -4.97 14.82
C MET A 119 10.83 -5.29 15.53
N GLN A 120 11.52 -4.27 16.05
CA GLN A 120 12.62 -4.50 16.98
C GLN A 120 12.03 -4.84 18.35
N PRO A 121 12.44 -5.95 19.00
CA PRO A 121 12.02 -6.24 20.35
C PRO A 121 12.52 -5.14 21.28
N VAL A 122 11.67 -4.72 22.23
CA VAL A 122 12.09 -3.79 23.28
C VAL A 122 12.95 -4.58 24.26
N THR A 123 14.26 -4.39 24.22
CA THR A 123 15.16 -4.94 25.25
C THR A 123 14.81 -4.26 26.57
N PRO A 124 14.45 -4.99 27.63
CA PRO A 124 14.28 -4.39 28.95
C PRO A 124 15.61 -3.80 29.38
N GLN A 125 15.68 -2.49 29.60
CA GLN A 125 16.81 -1.91 30.32
C GLN A 125 16.75 -2.46 31.76
N LYS A 126 17.86 -3.07 32.19
CA LYS A 126 18.08 -3.51 33.57
C LYS A 126 17.97 -2.33 34.54
#